data_AF-A0A6F8P047-F1
#
_entry.id   AF-A0A6F8P047-F1
#
_cell.length_a   1.000
_cell.length_b   1.000
_cell.length_c   1.000
_cell.angle_alpha   90.00
_cell.angle_beta   90.00
_cell.angle_gamma   90.00
#
_symmetry.space_group_name_H-M   'P 1'
#
loop_
_entity.id
_entity.type
_entity.pdbx_description
1 polymer ?
#
loop_
_entity_poly.entity_id
_entity_poly.type
_entity_poly.pdbx_seq_one_letter_code
_entity_poly.pdbx_strand_id
1 'polypeptide(L)'
;MFMEDYSYEETTVSLDINEVDFYQKAKVINIKGFKELVTDKEEKSNVIPNVEKGEHLELEIEPVVKTTQPPKHFTEGTLLKAMINAGNSDSIEDDEDRETLKEVEGIGTEATRANTIETLFNQKYIEKKKGKIFITDKGNRLCEAVNGTPLRSPKMTAEWEKYLKKIGKQEGKKDIFMKNIENLITKIIS
;
A
#
# COMPACT_ATOMS: atom_id res chain seq x y z
N MET A 1 12.29 21.80 -7.00
CA MET A 1 11.41 21.74 -8.19
C MET A 1 11.09 23.18 -8.58
N PHE A 2 11.23 23.58 -9.85
CA PHE A 2 11.15 25.00 -10.28
C PHE A 2 9.83 25.38 -10.96
N MET A 3 8.94 24.42 -11.17
CA MET A 3 7.60 24.67 -11.71
C MET A 3 6.61 24.97 -10.59
N GLU A 4 5.52 25.64 -10.95
CA GLU A 4 4.39 25.86 -10.06
C GLU A 4 3.70 24.54 -9.68
N ASP A 5 2.95 24.60 -8.58
CA ASP A 5 2.12 23.49 -8.15
C ASP A 5 0.97 23.24 -9.14
N TYR A 6 0.58 21.97 -9.25
CA TYR A 6 -0.61 21.59 -10.00
C TYR A 6 -1.87 22.11 -9.28
N SER A 7 -2.63 22.98 -9.93
CA SER A 7 -3.85 23.60 -9.39
C SER A 7 -5.06 23.23 -10.24
N TYR A 8 -6.16 22.92 -9.57
CA TYR A 8 -7.44 22.58 -10.18
C TYR A 8 -8.60 23.05 -9.31
N GLU A 9 -9.75 23.23 -9.94
CA GLU A 9 -11.03 23.45 -9.29
C GLU A 9 -11.84 22.14 -9.35
N GLU A 10 -12.36 21.70 -8.20
CA GLU A 10 -13.30 20.57 -8.13
C GLU A 10 -14.69 21.09 -7.77
N THR A 11 -15.64 20.87 -8.67
CA THR A 11 -17.06 21.18 -8.45
C THR A 11 -17.77 19.88 -8.09
N THR A 12 -18.48 19.86 -6.97
CA THR A 12 -19.36 18.74 -6.57
C THR A 12 -20.80 19.21 -6.59
N VAL A 13 -21.63 18.56 -7.39
CA VAL A 13 -23.08 18.75 -7.42
C VAL A 13 -23.73 17.55 -6.72
N SER A 14 -24.52 17.82 -5.69
CA SER A 14 -25.32 16.81 -4.99
C SER A 14 -26.76 16.90 -5.47
N LEU A 15 -27.39 15.74 -5.70
CA LEU A 15 -28.77 15.62 -6.15
C LEU A 15 -29.51 14.71 -5.18
N ASP A 16 -30.69 15.15 -4.75
CA ASP A 16 -31.67 14.27 -4.11
C ASP A 16 -32.57 13.70 -5.21
N ILE A 17 -32.63 12.38 -5.32
CA ILE A 17 -33.55 11.70 -6.21
C ILE A 17 -34.37 10.72 -5.38
N ASN A 18 -35.59 11.12 -5.02
CA ASN A 18 -36.50 10.34 -4.18
C ASN A 18 -35.86 9.90 -2.86
N GLU A 19 -35.27 10.85 -2.10
CA GLU A 19 -34.60 10.60 -0.81
C GLU A 19 -33.31 9.77 -0.91
N VAL A 20 -32.78 9.58 -2.12
CA VAL A 20 -31.47 8.95 -2.36
C VAL A 20 -30.48 10.01 -2.82
N ASP A 21 -29.38 10.12 -2.09
CA ASP A 21 -28.29 11.04 -2.41
C ASP A 21 -27.43 10.53 -3.56
N PHE A 22 -27.36 11.32 -4.62
CA PHE A 22 -26.41 11.18 -5.72
C PHE A 22 -25.44 12.35 -5.73
N TYR A 23 -24.25 12.15 -6.29
CA TYR A 23 -23.31 13.23 -6.51
C TYR A 23 -22.55 13.06 -7.82
N GLN A 24 -22.22 14.19 -8.43
CA GLN A 24 -21.34 14.26 -9.59
C GLN A 24 -20.19 15.21 -9.28
N LYS A 25 -18.96 14.78 -9.61
CA LYS A 25 -17.74 15.58 -9.47
C LYS A 25 -17.19 15.96 -10.84
N ALA A 26 -16.84 17.23 -11.00
CA ALA A 26 -16.09 17.78 -12.12
C ALA A 26 -14.75 18.28 -11.63
N LYS A 27 -13.75 18.20 -12.50
CA LYS A 27 -12.42 18.72 -12.24
C LYS A 27 -11.99 19.58 -13.42
N VAL A 28 -11.72 20.85 -13.16
CA VAL A 28 -11.20 21.80 -14.14
C VAL A 28 -9.75 22.12 -13.76
N ILE A 29 -8.81 21.79 -14.64
CA ILE A 29 -7.40 22.04 -14.40
C ILE A 29 -7.11 23.51 -14.69
N ASN A 30 -6.61 24.24 -13.69
CA ASN A 30 -6.25 25.65 -13.81
C ASN A 30 -4.78 25.80 -14.20
N ILE A 31 -3.90 25.09 -13.49
CA ILE A 31 -2.44 25.13 -13.70
C ILE A 31 -1.94 23.69 -13.72
N LYS A 32 -1.36 23.26 -14.85
CA LYS A 32 -0.77 21.92 -14.96
C LYS A 32 0.51 21.79 -14.10
N GLY A 33 1.26 22.89 -13.96
CA GLY A 33 2.43 22.96 -13.11
C GLY A 33 3.42 21.83 -13.36
N PHE A 34 4.03 21.31 -12.31
CA PHE A 34 5.02 20.23 -12.40
C PHE A 34 4.52 18.95 -13.10
N LYS A 35 3.19 18.70 -13.20
CA LYS A 35 2.66 17.52 -13.89
C LYS A 35 2.95 17.53 -15.38
N GLU A 36 3.29 18.66 -15.98
CA GLU A 36 3.73 18.74 -17.38
C GLU A 36 4.95 17.84 -17.66
N LEU A 37 5.81 17.63 -16.66
CA LEU A 37 7.02 16.83 -16.78
C LEU A 37 6.86 15.36 -16.33
N VAL A 38 5.74 15.02 -15.68
CA VAL A 38 5.57 13.73 -14.97
C VAL A 38 4.60 12.79 -15.69
N THR A 39 3.68 13.31 -16.50
CA THR A 39 2.69 12.51 -17.21
C THR A 39 2.55 12.88 -18.67
N ASP A 40 2.73 11.89 -19.55
CA ASP A 40 2.41 11.98 -20.98
C ASP A 40 0.90 11.82 -21.24
N LYS A 41 0.12 11.41 -20.24
CA LYS A 41 -1.34 11.36 -20.37
C LYS A 41 -1.92 12.76 -20.30
N GLU A 42 -2.69 13.13 -21.31
CA GLU A 42 -3.60 14.28 -21.25
C GLU A 42 -4.63 14.05 -20.14
N GLU A 43 -4.47 14.74 -19.01
CA GLU A 43 -5.57 14.88 -18.06
C GLU A 43 -6.60 15.85 -18.67
N LYS A 44 -7.79 15.33 -18.95
CA LYS A 44 -8.89 16.13 -19.49
C LYS A 44 -9.67 16.76 -18.36
N SER A 45 -9.93 18.06 -18.48
CA SER A 45 -10.94 18.73 -17.65
C SER A 45 -12.31 18.18 -18.01
N ASN A 46 -13.12 17.89 -16.99
CA ASN A 46 -14.53 17.58 -17.14
C ASN A 46 -15.31 18.69 -16.44
N VAL A 47 -16.27 19.28 -17.16
CA VAL A 47 -17.12 20.38 -16.69
C VAL A 47 -18.52 19.82 -16.41
N ILE A 48 -19.13 20.23 -15.30
CA ILE A 48 -20.56 19.99 -15.03
C ILE A 48 -21.31 21.26 -15.41
N PRO A 49 -22.55 21.17 -15.91
CA PRO A 49 -23.41 22.34 -16.10
C PRO A 49 -23.49 23.19 -14.83
N ASN A 50 -23.59 24.51 -14.99
CA ASN A 50 -23.83 25.38 -13.85
C ASN A 50 -25.27 25.15 -13.37
N VAL A 51 -25.44 24.81 -12.09
CA VAL A 51 -26.74 24.49 -11.49
C VAL A 51 -26.93 25.30 -10.22
N GLU A 52 -28.17 25.70 -9.95
CA GLU A 52 -28.52 26.44 -8.74
C GLU A 52 -29.11 25.53 -7.66
N LYS A 53 -28.95 25.93 -6.40
CA LYS A 53 -29.54 25.18 -5.29
C LYS A 53 -31.07 25.24 -5.36
N GLY A 54 -31.71 24.08 -5.45
CA GLY A 54 -33.16 23.96 -5.57
C GLY A 54 -33.65 23.90 -7.02
N GLU A 55 -32.75 23.93 -8.00
CA GLU A 55 -33.08 23.64 -9.39
C GLU A 55 -33.57 22.20 -9.55
N HIS A 56 -34.62 22.02 -10.36
CA HIS A 56 -35.16 20.70 -10.68
C HIS A 56 -34.63 20.28 -12.04
N LEU A 57 -34.04 19.09 -12.11
CA LEU A 57 -33.42 18.54 -13.32
C LEU A 57 -34.20 17.31 -13.79
N GLU A 58 -34.41 17.21 -15.10
CA GLU A 58 -34.89 15.96 -15.72
C GLU A 58 -33.69 15.03 -15.93
N LEU A 59 -33.76 13.82 -15.37
CA LEU A 59 -32.67 12.85 -15.37
C LEU A 59 -33.16 11.49 -15.89
N GLU A 60 -32.33 10.84 -16.70
CA GLU A 60 -32.49 9.44 -17.08
C GLU A 60 -31.64 8.57 -16.15
N ILE A 61 -32.25 7.56 -15.53
CA ILE A 61 -31.60 6.71 -14.53
C ILE A 61 -31.48 5.30 -15.10
N GLU A 62 -30.24 4.83 -15.22
CA GLU A 62 -29.94 3.47 -15.66
C GLU A 62 -29.13 2.70 -14.59
N PRO A 63 -29.48 1.44 -14.31
CA PRO A 63 -28.73 0.62 -13.37
C PRO A 63 -27.39 0.19 -13.97
N VAL A 64 -26.28 0.51 -13.27
CA VAL A 64 -24.95 0.09 -13.68
C VAL A 64 -24.58 -1.24 -13.02
N VAL A 65 -24.62 -2.33 -13.79
CA VAL A 65 -24.21 -3.65 -13.31
C VAL A 65 -22.68 -3.78 -13.37
N LYS A 66 -22.04 -4.05 -12.23
CA LYS A 66 -20.59 -4.26 -12.11
C LYS A 66 -20.31 -5.60 -11.42
N THR A 67 -19.17 -6.19 -11.74
CA THR A 67 -18.64 -7.40 -11.08
C THR A 67 -17.28 -7.10 -10.48
N THR A 68 -16.97 -7.72 -9.34
CA THR A 68 -15.65 -7.60 -8.72
C THR A 68 -14.60 -8.35 -9.56
N GLN A 69 -13.36 -7.90 -9.48
CA GLN A 69 -12.23 -8.60 -10.09
C GLN A 69 -11.27 -9.06 -9.00
N PRO A 70 -10.59 -10.20 -9.18
CA PRO A 70 -9.57 -10.63 -8.25
C PRO A 70 -8.42 -9.60 -8.17
N PRO A 71 -7.69 -9.54 -7.04
CA PRO A 71 -6.54 -8.68 -6.90
C PRO A 71 -5.52 -8.92 -8.01
N LYS A 72 -4.92 -7.83 -8.50
CA LYS A 72 -3.85 -7.93 -9.49
C LYS A 72 -2.58 -8.48 -8.84
N HIS A 73 -1.89 -9.38 -9.53
CA HIS A 73 -0.54 -9.78 -9.12
C HIS A 73 0.40 -8.57 -9.03
N PHE A 74 1.38 -8.66 -8.13
CA PHE A 74 2.40 -7.64 -7.98
C PHE A 74 3.27 -7.53 -9.24
N THR A 75 3.68 -6.31 -9.58
CA THR A 75 4.94 -6.02 -10.27
C THR A 75 6.04 -5.76 -9.24
N GLU A 76 7.30 -5.67 -9.66
CA GLU A 76 8.42 -5.29 -8.77
C GLU A 76 8.14 -3.96 -8.06
N GLY A 77 7.65 -2.94 -8.78
CA GLY A 77 7.32 -1.65 -8.20
C GLY A 77 6.19 -1.71 -7.18
N THR A 78 5.14 -2.51 -7.43
CA THR A 78 4.05 -2.67 -6.44
C THR A 78 4.47 -3.54 -5.26
N LEU A 79 5.37 -4.52 -5.44
CA LEU A 79 5.92 -5.32 -4.35
C LEU A 79 6.82 -4.45 -3.46
N LEU A 80 7.69 -3.64 -4.05
CA LEU A 80 8.49 -2.66 -3.32
C LEU A 80 7.62 -1.70 -2.51
N LYS A 81 6.55 -1.16 -3.13
CA LYS A 81 5.57 -0.34 -2.42
C LYS A 81 4.89 -1.08 -1.28
N ALA A 82 4.58 -2.37 -1.46
CA ALA A 82 3.99 -3.19 -0.39
C ALA A 82 4.98 -3.40 0.77
N MET A 83 6.29 -3.55 0.49
CA MET A 83 7.32 -3.63 1.52
C MET A 83 7.44 -2.32 2.32
N ILE A 84 7.41 -1.17 1.65
CA ILE A 84 7.43 0.15 2.30
C ILE A 84 6.19 0.37 3.17
N ASN A 85 5.04 -0.06 2.66
CA ASN A 85 3.74 0.11 3.34
C ASN A 85 3.33 -1.13 4.14
N ALA A 86 4.29 -1.94 4.59
CA ALA A 86 4.00 -3.18 5.31
C ALA A 86 3.19 -2.95 6.60
N GLY A 87 3.25 -1.74 7.17
CA GLY A 87 2.40 -1.30 8.29
C GLY A 87 0.90 -1.31 7.99
N ASN A 88 0.48 -1.28 6.72
CA ASN A 88 -0.92 -1.36 6.31
C ASN A 88 -1.39 -2.80 6.06
N SER A 89 -0.57 -3.81 6.39
CA SER A 89 -0.95 -5.22 6.25
C SER A 89 -2.08 -5.59 7.21
N ASP A 90 -3.07 -6.35 6.73
CA ASP A 90 -4.18 -6.86 7.54
C ASP A 90 -3.71 -7.73 8.71
N SER A 91 -2.50 -8.29 8.63
CA SER A 91 -1.89 -9.07 9.71
C SER A 91 -1.42 -8.24 10.91
N ILE A 92 -1.56 -6.91 10.84
CA ILE A 92 -1.18 -5.97 11.90
C ILE A 92 -2.45 -5.34 12.45
N GLU A 93 -2.84 -5.79 13.63
CA GLU A 93 -4.02 -5.31 14.35
C GLU A 93 -3.69 -4.13 15.29
N ASP A 94 -2.47 -4.11 15.84
CA ASP A 94 -2.02 -3.12 16.81
C ASP A 94 -1.57 -1.82 16.13
N ASP A 95 -2.17 -0.69 16.50
CA ASP A 95 -1.86 0.59 15.89
C ASP A 95 -0.43 1.07 16.20
N GLU A 96 0.15 0.68 17.34
CA GLU A 96 1.53 1.03 17.69
C GLU A 96 2.52 0.25 16.79
N ASP A 97 2.23 -1.01 16.44
CA ASP A 97 3.00 -1.79 15.45
C ASP A 97 2.92 -1.16 14.05
N ARG A 98 1.73 -0.68 13.64
CA ARG A 98 1.57 0.03 12.36
C ARG A 98 2.40 1.30 12.33
N GLU A 99 2.35 2.10 13.40
CA GLU A 99 3.10 3.34 13.48
C GLU A 99 4.60 3.09 13.49
N THR A 100 5.06 2.08 14.24
CA THR A 100 6.48 1.69 14.23
C THR A 100 6.95 1.36 12.82
N LEU A 101 6.18 0.56 12.07
CA LEU A 101 6.54 0.25 10.69
C LEU A 101 6.47 1.48 9.78
N LYS A 102 5.56 2.42 9.99
CA LYS A 102 5.57 3.68 9.21
C LYS A 102 6.82 4.50 9.50
N GLU A 103 7.22 4.63 10.77
CA GLU A 103 8.42 5.37 11.18
C GLU A 103 9.70 4.81 10.56
N VAL A 104 9.83 3.48 10.46
CA VAL A 104 11.01 2.79 9.89
C VAL A 104 10.87 2.47 8.40
N GLU A 105 9.82 3.00 7.75
CA GLU A 105 9.51 2.79 6.33
C GLU A 105 9.28 1.32 5.92
N GLY A 106 8.60 0.56 6.75
CA GLY A 106 8.11 -0.78 6.48
C GLY A 106 9.15 -1.87 6.75
N ILE A 107 9.25 -2.85 5.86
CA ILE A 107 10.22 -3.94 5.99
C ILE A 107 11.43 -3.72 5.09
N GLY A 108 12.62 -3.78 5.70
CA GLY A 108 13.89 -3.48 5.06
C GLY A 108 14.07 -1.99 4.78
N THR A 109 15.31 -1.57 4.57
CA THR A 109 15.68 -0.19 4.26
C THR A 109 15.74 0.06 2.75
N GLU A 110 15.71 1.33 2.33
CA GLU A 110 15.83 1.71 0.91
C GLU A 110 17.00 0.99 0.20
N ALA A 111 18.15 0.89 0.87
CA ALA A 111 19.36 0.24 0.34
C ALA A 111 19.26 -1.29 0.20
N THR A 112 18.31 -1.96 0.87
CA THR A 112 18.27 -3.44 0.95
C THR A 112 17.08 -4.07 0.25
N ARG A 113 15.96 -3.35 0.05
CA ARG A 113 14.73 -3.92 -0.52
C ARG A 113 14.93 -4.52 -1.92
N ALA A 114 15.66 -3.83 -2.79
CA ALA A 114 15.95 -4.31 -4.15
C ALA A 114 16.69 -5.66 -4.13
N ASN A 115 17.75 -5.75 -3.32
CA ASN A 115 18.54 -6.97 -3.17
C ASN A 115 17.74 -8.12 -2.56
N THR A 116 16.83 -7.83 -1.62
CA THR A 116 15.92 -8.84 -1.06
C THR A 116 15.00 -9.41 -2.14
N ILE A 117 14.37 -8.56 -2.96
CA ILE A 117 13.51 -9.00 -4.08
C ILE A 117 14.33 -9.82 -5.09
N GLU A 118 15.53 -9.36 -5.44
CA GLU A 118 16.44 -10.08 -6.34
C GLU A 118 16.81 -11.46 -5.79
N THR A 119 17.05 -11.56 -4.49
CA THR A 119 17.33 -12.84 -3.82
C THR A 119 16.15 -13.80 -3.95
N LEU A 120 14.91 -13.33 -3.85
CA LEU A 120 13.72 -14.17 -4.03
C LEU A 120 13.61 -14.73 -5.46
N PHE A 121 13.98 -13.93 -6.47
CA PHE A 121 14.09 -14.40 -7.86
C PHE A 121 15.23 -15.41 -8.03
N ASN A 122 16.43 -15.10 -7.54
CA ASN A 122 17.61 -15.95 -7.66
C ASN A 122 17.41 -17.32 -6.99
N GLN A 123 16.74 -17.34 -5.84
CA GLN A 123 16.38 -18.58 -5.14
C GLN A 123 15.16 -19.31 -5.75
N LYS A 124 14.55 -18.75 -6.79
CA LYS A 124 13.39 -19.28 -7.52
C LYS A 124 12.15 -19.45 -6.64
N TYR A 125 11.94 -18.58 -5.65
CA TYR A 125 10.67 -18.53 -4.91
C TYR A 125 9.58 -17.77 -5.66
N ILE A 126 10.00 -16.79 -6.46
CA ILE A 126 9.13 -16.01 -7.32
C ILE A 126 9.68 -15.98 -8.74
N GLU A 127 8.82 -15.72 -9.71
CA GLU A 127 9.18 -15.61 -11.13
C GLU A 127 8.41 -14.47 -11.80
N LYS A 128 8.96 -13.93 -12.90
CA LYS A 128 8.37 -12.84 -13.66
C LYS A 128 7.74 -13.38 -14.95
N LYS A 129 6.44 -13.20 -15.13
CA LYS A 129 5.68 -13.57 -16.34
C LYS A 129 4.89 -12.36 -16.83
N LYS A 130 5.12 -11.93 -18.07
CA LYS A 130 4.44 -10.78 -18.69
C LYS A 130 4.45 -9.51 -17.80
N GLY A 131 5.59 -9.21 -17.18
CA GLY A 131 5.78 -8.04 -16.31
C GLY A 131 5.15 -8.14 -14.90
N LYS A 132 4.56 -9.29 -14.55
CA LYS A 132 3.97 -9.56 -13.22
C LYS A 132 4.76 -10.65 -12.50
N ILE A 133 4.73 -10.61 -11.18
CA ILE A 133 5.38 -11.55 -10.26
C ILE A 133 4.38 -12.63 -9.88
N PHE A 134 4.83 -13.88 -10.01
CA PHE A 134 4.10 -15.07 -9.59
C PHE A 134 4.94 -15.84 -8.58
N ILE A 135 4.29 -16.46 -7.61
CA ILE A 135 4.93 -17.41 -6.71
C ILE A 135 5.15 -18.73 -7.45
N THR A 136 6.31 -19.35 -7.27
CA THR A 136 6.60 -20.69 -7.83
C THR A 136 6.11 -21.78 -6.88
N ASP A 137 6.09 -23.04 -7.33
CA ASP A 137 5.79 -24.18 -6.45
C ASP A 137 6.76 -24.26 -5.25
N LYS A 138 8.03 -23.90 -5.47
CA LYS A 138 9.03 -23.83 -4.39
C LYS A 138 8.69 -22.72 -3.41
N GLY A 139 8.28 -21.55 -3.89
CA GLY A 139 7.84 -20.44 -3.04
C GLY A 139 6.59 -20.79 -2.23
N ASN A 140 5.60 -21.44 -2.84
CA ASN A 140 4.39 -21.89 -2.16
C ASN A 140 4.72 -22.85 -1.01
N ARG A 141 5.57 -23.85 -1.25
CA ARG A 141 6.03 -24.78 -0.20
C ARG A 141 6.74 -24.07 0.94
N LEU A 142 7.54 -23.04 0.66
CA LEU A 142 8.16 -22.23 1.70
C LEU A 142 7.10 -21.48 2.52
N CYS A 143 6.14 -20.83 1.86
CA CYS A 143 5.04 -20.14 2.55
C CYS A 143 4.19 -21.09 3.40
N GLU A 144 3.97 -22.33 2.95
CA GLU A 144 3.32 -23.39 3.71
C GLU A 144 4.15 -23.81 4.93
N ALA A 145 5.46 -24.00 4.76
CA ALA A 145 6.35 -24.43 5.84
C ALA A 145 6.44 -23.41 6.99
N VAL A 146 6.37 -22.11 6.68
CA VAL A 146 6.36 -21.04 7.69
C VAL A 146 4.96 -20.62 8.11
N ASN A 147 3.92 -21.29 7.61
CA ASN A 147 2.55 -20.93 7.91
C ASN A 147 2.23 -21.12 9.39
N GLY A 148 1.52 -20.17 10.01
CA GLY A 148 1.25 -20.19 11.45
C GLY A 148 2.44 -19.81 12.33
N THR A 149 3.62 -19.55 11.76
CA THR A 149 4.78 -19.03 12.50
C THR A 149 4.80 -17.50 12.43
N PRO A 150 5.43 -16.81 13.39
CA PRO A 150 5.59 -15.36 13.35
C PRO A 150 6.47 -14.88 12.17
N LEU A 151 7.29 -15.77 11.57
CA LEU A 151 8.19 -15.43 10.45
C LEU A 151 7.47 -14.93 9.21
N ARG A 152 6.19 -15.29 9.03
CA ARG A 152 5.38 -14.88 7.89
C ARG A 152 4.83 -13.45 8.03
N SER A 153 4.75 -12.93 9.26
CA SER A 153 4.06 -11.67 9.53
C SER A 153 5.04 -10.50 9.66
N PRO A 154 4.79 -9.34 9.00
CA PRO A 154 5.56 -8.12 9.22
C PRO A 154 5.49 -7.61 10.67
N LYS A 155 4.51 -8.07 11.46
CA LYS A 155 4.40 -7.75 12.89
C LYS A 155 5.69 -8.06 13.66
N MET A 156 6.34 -9.18 13.35
CA MET A 156 7.58 -9.56 14.02
C MET A 156 8.70 -8.53 13.79
N THR A 157 8.76 -7.93 12.60
CA THR A 157 9.68 -6.80 12.34
C THR A 157 9.32 -5.59 13.18
N ALA A 158 8.03 -5.24 13.31
CA ALA A 158 7.58 -4.14 14.16
C ALA A 158 8.02 -4.33 15.62
N GLU A 159 7.80 -5.52 16.18
CA GLU A 159 8.19 -5.87 17.56
C GLU A 159 9.71 -5.75 17.77
N TRP A 160 10.51 -6.16 16.78
CA TRP A 160 11.96 -6.02 16.82
C TRP A 160 12.39 -4.56 16.79
N GLU A 161 11.83 -3.76 15.89
CA GLU A 161 12.15 -2.32 15.79
C GLU A 161 11.77 -1.56 17.06
N LYS A 162 10.60 -1.87 17.66
CA LYS A 162 10.20 -1.33 18.98
C LYS A 162 11.25 -1.65 20.05
N TYR A 163 11.74 -2.89 20.10
CA TYR A 163 12.74 -3.27 21.09
C TYR A 163 14.11 -2.64 20.82
N LEU A 164 14.54 -2.57 19.56
CA LEU A 164 15.78 -1.90 19.15
C LEU A 164 15.74 -0.41 19.50
N LYS A 165 14.60 0.26 19.34
CA LYS A 165 14.38 1.64 19.79
C LYS A 165 14.56 1.80 21.30
N LYS A 166 14.06 0.85 22.11
CA LYS A 166 14.30 0.83 23.57
C LYS A 166 15.78 0.68 23.92
N ILE A 167 16.51 -0.19 23.21
CA ILE A 167 17.97 -0.30 23.39
C ILE A 167 18.65 1.03 23.07
N GLY A 168 18.29 1.68 21.95
CA GLY A 168 18.83 2.98 21.56
C GLY A 168 18.59 4.08 22.60
N LYS A 169 17.46 4.02 23.32
CA LYS A 169 17.12 4.92 24.44
C LYS A 169 17.71 4.49 25.79
N GLN A 170 18.49 3.41 25.85
CA GLN A 170 19.02 2.83 27.09
C GLN A 170 17.93 2.29 28.05
N GLU A 171 16.72 2.07 27.55
CA GLU A 171 15.57 1.52 28.29
C GLU A 171 15.47 -0.02 28.13
N GLY A 172 16.22 -0.60 27.19
CA GLY A 172 16.25 -2.04 26.90
C GLY A 172 17.67 -2.61 26.94
N LYS A 173 17.79 -3.91 27.28
CA LYS A 173 19.09 -4.62 27.28
C LYS A 173 19.26 -5.48 26.03
N LYS A 174 20.42 -5.37 25.39
CA LYS A 174 20.82 -6.18 24.23
C LYS A 174 20.78 -7.68 24.52
N ASP A 175 21.28 -8.11 25.68
CA ASP A 175 21.34 -9.54 26.01
C ASP A 175 19.95 -10.18 26.12
N ILE A 176 18.96 -9.41 26.59
CA ILE A 176 17.57 -9.86 26.65
C ILE A 176 17.00 -10.01 25.23
N PHE A 177 17.29 -9.07 24.33
CA PHE A 177 16.85 -9.16 22.93
C PHE A 177 17.40 -10.41 22.25
N MET A 178 18.72 -10.64 22.37
CA MET A 178 19.38 -11.79 21.78
C MET A 178 18.84 -13.11 22.36
N LYS A 179 18.64 -13.19 23.68
CA LYS A 179 18.06 -14.36 24.33
C LYS A 179 16.64 -14.66 23.82
N ASN A 180 15.83 -13.64 23.57
CA ASN A 180 14.49 -13.82 23.01
C ASN A 180 14.54 -14.37 21.57
N ILE A 181 15.50 -13.90 20.76
CA ILE A 181 15.72 -14.43 19.39
C ILE A 181 16.16 -15.90 19.45
N GLU A 182 17.09 -16.25 20.33
CA GLU A 182 17.56 -17.64 20.50
C GLU A 182 16.42 -18.59 20.92
N ASN A 183 15.59 -18.14 21.87
CA ASN A 183 14.41 -18.90 22.30
C ASN A 183 13.41 -19.08 21.15
N LEU A 184 13.19 -18.04 20.35
CA LEU A 184 12.30 -18.12 19.19
C LEU A 184 12.82 -19.10 18.14
N ILE A 185 14.12 -19.03 17.80
CA ILE A 185 14.77 -19.96 16.87
C ILE A 185 14.60 -21.40 17.37
N THR A 186 14.87 -21.64 18.64
CA THR A 186 14.72 -22.97 19.26
C THR A 186 13.29 -23.48 19.12
N LYS A 187 12.30 -22.63 19.41
CA LYS A 187 10.87 -22.98 19.32
C LYS A 187 10.39 -23.24 17.90
N ILE A 188 10.99 -22.62 16.89
CA ILE A 188 10.62 -22.81 15.48
C ILE A 188 11.21 -24.09 14.91
N ILE A 189 12.40 -24.48 15.38
CA ILE A 189 13.11 -25.68 14.89
C ILE A 189 12.64 -26.95 15.61
N SER A 190 12.22 -26.85 16.87
CA SER A 190 11.68 -27.95 17.69
C SER A 190 10.28 -28.37 17.25
#